data_AF-A0A382ZDV8-F1
#
_entry.id   AF-A0A382ZDV8-F1
#
_cell.length_a   1.000
_cell.length_b   1.000
_cell.length_c   1.000
_cell.angle_alpha   90.00
_cell.angle_beta   90.00
_cell.angle_gamma   90.00
#
_symmetry.space_group_name_H-M   'P 1'
#
loop_
_entity.id
_entity.type
_entity.pdbx_description
1 polymer ?
#
loop_
_entity_poly.entity_id
_entity_poly.type
_entity_poly.pdbx_seq_one_letter_code
_entity_poly.pdbx_strand_id
1 'polypeptide(L)'
;MKKRTPLPAGFTLTELLVTISIVGILGSLLFTGLTRAKTKANRMKCLNNLSQIGKAMISFGHDHEDRMPWQLVPRERQYYFGKYYDENSSAIFGIYPMKVEIQNARILHSPCDARDRGISDKARKNWSQYSTQSGRLIPSQAISYDLVRGVDLTRPMTVLGVTGNISTYEMMSASWLGSEDC
;
A
#
# COMPACT_ATOMS: atom_id res chain seq x y z
N MET A 1 -16.55 33.03 -65.09
CA MET A 1 -15.25 32.35 -64.82
C MET A 1 -15.42 31.42 -63.63
N LYS A 2 -15.33 30.10 -63.83
CA LYS A 2 -15.55 29.08 -62.78
C LYS A 2 -14.21 28.81 -62.09
N LYS A 3 -14.01 29.31 -60.87
CA LYS A 3 -12.77 29.09 -60.10
C LYS A 3 -12.67 27.60 -59.77
N ARG A 4 -11.64 26.91 -60.26
CA ARG A 4 -11.34 25.52 -59.88
C ARG A 4 -10.71 25.55 -58.48
N THR A 5 -11.39 25.01 -57.48
CA THR A 5 -10.80 24.77 -56.16
C THR A 5 -9.81 23.62 -56.28
N PRO A 6 -8.56 23.77 -55.80
CA PRO A 6 -7.60 22.67 -55.82
C PRO A 6 -8.11 21.52 -54.94
N LEU A 7 -8.07 20.31 -55.47
CA LEU A 7 -8.36 19.10 -54.70
C LEU A 7 -7.27 18.92 -53.64
N PRO A 8 -7.62 18.49 -52.41
CA PRO A 8 -6.64 18.27 -51.36
C PRO A 8 -5.62 17.21 -51.82
N ALA A 9 -4.33 17.51 -51.70
CA ALA A 9 -3.26 16.56 -51.95
C ALA A 9 -3.37 15.39 -50.96
N GLY A 10 -3.37 14.15 -51.47
CA GLY A 10 -3.41 12.94 -50.66
C GLY A 10 -2.06 12.67 -49.99
N PHE A 11 -2.11 12.06 -48.80
CA PHE A 11 -0.92 11.67 -48.05
C PHE A 11 -0.14 10.59 -48.83
N THR A 12 1.17 10.76 -48.98
CA THR A 12 2.01 9.76 -49.65
C THR A 12 2.40 8.63 -48.70
N LEU A 13 2.63 7.43 -49.24
CA LEU A 13 3.04 6.27 -48.45
C LEU A 13 4.37 6.52 -47.72
N THR A 14 5.27 7.30 -48.32
CA THR A 14 6.56 7.68 -47.74
C THR A 14 6.40 8.63 -46.56
N GLU A 15 5.49 9.61 -46.63
CA GLU A 15 5.18 10.50 -45.50
C GLU A 15 4.60 9.71 -44.32
N LEU A 16 3.74 8.73 -44.59
CA LEU A 16 3.19 7.86 -43.54
C LEU A 16 4.29 7.00 -42.90
N LEU A 17 5.21 6.47 -43.70
CA LEU A 17 6.26 5.58 -43.22
C LEU A 17 7.30 6.31 -42.38
N VAL A 18 7.70 7.53 -42.76
CA VAL A 18 8.62 8.36 -41.97
C VAL A 18 7.98 8.78 -40.65
N THR A 19 6.69 9.13 -40.65
CA THR A 19 6.01 9.59 -39.43
C THR A 19 5.86 8.49 -38.38
N ILE A 20 5.43 7.27 -38.76
CA ILE A 20 5.39 6.15 -37.80
C ILE A 20 6.78 5.78 -37.28
N SER A 21 7.81 5.93 -38.11
CA SER A 21 9.20 5.66 -37.70
C SER A 21 9.68 6.64 -36.64
N ILE A 22 9.42 7.95 -36.83
CA ILE A 22 9.78 8.98 -35.85
C ILE A 22 8.99 8.81 -34.54
N VAL A 23 7.67 8.56 -34.62
CA VAL A 23 6.84 8.29 -33.44
C VAL A 23 7.32 7.05 -32.70
N GLY A 24 7.74 5.99 -33.41
CA GLY A 24 8.31 4.78 -32.82
C GLY A 24 9.60 5.04 -32.05
N ILE A 25 10.52 5.83 -32.62
CA ILE A 25 11.77 6.21 -31.95
C ILE A 25 11.48 7.02 -30.68
N LEU A 26 10.65 8.06 -30.78
CA LEU A 26 10.26 8.89 -29.63
C LEU A 26 9.52 8.07 -28.57
N GLY A 27 8.63 7.17 -28.98
CA GLY A 27 7.89 6.28 -28.09
C GLY A 27 8.79 5.31 -27.31
N SER A 28 9.83 4.76 -27.96
CA SER A 28 10.77 3.84 -27.32
C SER A 28 11.55 4.48 -26.16
N LEU A 29 11.91 5.76 -26.31
CA LEU A 29 12.59 6.54 -25.27
C LEU A 29 11.65 6.86 -24.09
N LEU A 30 10.37 7.12 -24.36
CA LEU A 30 9.37 7.37 -23.32
C LEU A 30 9.00 6.10 -22.54
N PHE A 31 8.96 4.95 -23.20
CA PHE A 31 8.53 3.69 -22.61
C PHE A 31 9.46 3.24 -21.45
N THR A 32 10.77 3.31 -21.66
CA THR A 32 11.76 2.94 -20.63
C THR A 32 11.78 3.91 -19.43
N GLY A 33 11.41 5.18 -19.64
CA GLY A 33 11.26 6.15 -18.57
C GLY A 33 9.99 5.93 -17.72
N LEU A 34 8.89 5.52 -18.36
CA LEU A 34 7.60 5.35 -17.70
C LEU A 34 7.59 4.19 -16.69
N THR A 35 8.29 3.09 -16.99
CA THR A 35 8.39 1.96 -16.05
C THR A 35 9.04 2.41 -14.74
N ARG A 36 10.20 3.08 -14.81
CA ARG A 36 10.90 3.66 -13.64
C ARG A 36 10.08 4.70 -12.90
N ALA A 37 9.30 5.53 -13.62
CA ALA A 37 8.42 6.51 -12.99
C ALA A 37 7.30 5.83 -12.19
N LYS A 38 6.73 4.73 -12.71
CA LYS A 38 5.69 3.94 -12.05
C LYS A 38 6.22 3.27 -10.78
N THR A 39 7.40 2.64 -10.83
CA THR A 39 8.01 1.99 -9.65
C THR A 39 8.23 3.01 -8.52
N LYS A 40 8.78 4.19 -8.85
CA LYS A 40 8.94 5.32 -7.92
C LYS A 40 7.60 5.81 -7.37
N ALA A 41 6.58 5.96 -8.20
CA ALA A 41 5.24 6.36 -7.75
C ALA A 41 4.61 5.35 -6.80
N ASN A 42 4.77 4.05 -7.06
CA ASN A 42 4.32 2.98 -6.17
C ASN A 42 5.05 3.04 -4.82
N ARG A 43 6.36 3.29 -4.83
CA ARG A 43 7.17 3.47 -3.61
C ARG A 43 6.71 4.68 -2.79
N MET A 44 6.46 5.82 -3.42
CA MET A 44 5.94 7.00 -2.73
C MET A 44 4.58 6.72 -2.06
N LYS A 45 3.71 5.95 -2.71
CA LYS A 45 2.43 5.51 -2.12
C LYS A 45 2.65 4.60 -0.91
N CYS A 46 3.57 3.64 -0.99
CA CYS A 46 3.94 2.78 0.12
C CYS A 46 4.44 3.60 1.33
N LEU A 47 5.34 4.56 1.11
CA LEU A 47 5.83 5.46 2.16
C LEU A 47 4.72 6.31 2.77
N ASN A 48 3.80 6.84 1.95
CA ASN A 48 2.67 7.61 2.44
C ASN A 48 1.70 6.75 3.27
N ASN A 49 1.48 5.50 2.89
CA ASN A 49 0.68 4.55 3.67
C ASN A 49 1.36 4.27 5.02
N LEU A 50 2.67 4.02 5.03
CA LEU A 50 3.43 3.81 6.27
C LEU A 50 3.39 5.04 7.18
N SER A 51 3.48 6.26 6.63
CA SER A 51 3.33 7.49 7.40
C SER A 51 1.96 7.62 8.04
N GLN A 52 0.89 7.25 7.34
CA GLN A 52 -0.48 7.23 7.89
C GLN A 52 -0.62 6.22 9.03
N ILE A 53 -0.06 5.02 8.87
CA ILE A 53 -0.02 4.02 9.94
C ILE A 53 0.76 4.55 11.15
N GLY A 54 1.92 5.16 10.92
CA GLY A 54 2.72 5.76 11.99
C GLY A 54 1.97 6.86 12.75
N LYS A 55 1.26 7.74 12.03
CA LYS A 55 0.40 8.75 12.65
C LYS A 55 -0.72 8.14 13.49
N ALA A 56 -1.37 7.08 13.00
CA ALA A 56 -2.40 6.36 13.74
C ALA A 56 -1.85 5.79 15.06
N MET A 57 -0.66 5.20 15.02
CA MET A 57 0.00 4.67 16.22
C MET A 57 0.40 5.77 17.21
N ILE A 58 0.91 6.91 16.72
CA ILE A 58 1.25 8.05 17.57
C ILE A 58 -0.01 8.65 18.20
N SER A 59 -1.08 8.81 17.43
CA SER A 59 -2.39 9.27 17.93
C SER A 59 -2.88 8.36 19.05
N PHE A 60 -2.81 7.04 18.84
CA PHE A 60 -3.14 6.05 19.86
C PHE A 60 -2.30 6.23 21.13
N GLY A 61 -0.97 6.37 21.00
CA GLY A 61 -0.08 6.57 22.14
C GLY A 61 -0.45 7.79 22.97
N HIS A 62 -0.72 8.94 22.32
CA HIS A 62 -1.12 10.17 23.01
C HIS A 62 -2.41 9.99 23.84
N ASP A 63 -3.36 9.19 23.36
CA ASP A 63 -4.61 8.91 24.08
C ASP A 63 -4.46 7.89 25.22
N HIS A 64 -3.34 7.15 25.26
CA HIS A 64 -3.14 6.00 26.16
C HIS A 64 -1.85 6.10 27.01
N GLU A 65 -1.45 7.31 27.41
CA GLU A 65 -0.26 7.54 28.26
C GLU A 65 1.04 7.01 27.62
N ASP A 66 1.22 7.29 26.32
CA ASP A 66 2.35 6.84 25.49
C ASP A 66 2.48 5.30 25.36
N ARG A 67 1.44 4.56 25.76
CA ARG A 67 1.41 3.10 25.62
C ARG A 67 0.96 2.71 24.23
N MET A 68 1.71 1.80 23.63
CA MET A 68 1.35 1.19 22.37
C MET A 68 0.28 0.10 22.56
N PRO A 69 -0.45 -0.32 21.51
CA PRO A 69 -1.51 -1.33 21.60
C PRO A 69 -1.09 -2.66 22.26
N TRP A 70 0.19 -3.05 22.15
CA TRP A 70 0.72 -4.25 22.80
C TRP A 70 1.10 -4.04 24.29
N GLN A 71 1.19 -2.79 24.76
CA GLN A 71 1.52 -2.43 26.14
C GLN A 71 0.28 -2.16 27.01
N LEU A 72 -0.92 -2.40 26.48
CA LEU A 72 -2.16 -2.20 27.22
C LEU A 72 -2.29 -3.16 28.40
N VAL A 73 -2.87 -2.64 29.50
CA VAL A 73 -3.13 -3.45 30.70
C VAL A 73 -4.24 -4.47 30.41
N PRO A 74 -4.33 -5.59 31.17
CA PRO A 74 -5.29 -6.65 30.88
C PRO A 74 -6.76 -6.18 30.73
N ARG A 75 -7.17 -5.17 31.51
CA ARG A 75 -8.53 -4.59 31.44
C ARG A 75 -8.78 -3.88 30.10
N GLU A 76 -7.86 -3.02 29.68
CA GLU A 76 -7.94 -2.30 28.40
C GLU A 76 -7.84 -3.25 27.22
N ARG A 77 -6.96 -4.24 27.33
CA ARG A 77 -6.83 -5.30 26.33
C ARG A 77 -8.16 -6.00 26.09
N GLN A 78 -8.88 -6.38 27.15
CA GLN A 78 -10.21 -6.96 27.03
C GLN A 78 -11.23 -5.96 26.45
N TYR A 79 -11.12 -4.67 26.75
CA TYR A 79 -11.99 -3.64 26.21
C TYR A 79 -11.81 -3.47 24.69
N TYR A 80 -10.58 -3.35 24.19
CA TYR A 80 -10.32 -3.12 22.76
C TYR A 80 -10.30 -4.41 21.92
N PHE A 81 -9.75 -5.50 22.45
CA PHE A 81 -9.57 -6.75 21.70
C PHE A 81 -10.63 -7.80 22.01
N GLY A 82 -11.35 -7.68 23.13
CA GLY A 82 -12.27 -8.71 23.58
C GLY A 82 -11.55 -10.02 23.93
N LYS A 83 -12.15 -11.15 23.54
CA LYS A 83 -11.57 -12.50 23.73
C LYS A 83 -10.45 -12.82 22.72
N TYR A 84 -10.35 -12.06 21.63
CA TYR A 84 -9.49 -12.34 20.49
C TYR A 84 -8.24 -11.45 20.50
N TYR A 85 -7.63 -11.28 21.67
CA TYR A 85 -6.35 -10.59 21.76
C TYR A 85 -5.29 -11.37 21.02
N ASP A 86 -4.63 -10.66 20.11
CA ASP A 86 -3.47 -11.12 19.38
C ASP A 86 -2.56 -9.91 19.16
N GLU A 87 -1.26 -10.14 19.16
CA GLU A 87 -0.22 -9.12 18.96
C GLU A 87 0.16 -8.98 17.49
N ASN A 88 -0.46 -9.76 16.61
CA ASN A 88 -0.29 -9.67 15.18
C ASN A 88 -0.85 -8.34 14.61
N SER A 89 -0.25 -7.87 13.51
CA SER A 89 -0.64 -6.66 12.77
C SER A 89 -2.15 -6.63 12.46
N SER A 90 -2.74 -7.79 12.15
CA SER A 90 -4.18 -7.96 11.91
C SER A 90 -5.08 -7.53 13.08
N ALA A 91 -4.68 -7.87 14.30
CA ALA A 91 -5.45 -7.53 15.49
C ALA A 91 -5.19 -6.08 15.90
N ILE A 92 -3.94 -5.62 15.84
CA ILE A 92 -3.58 -4.25 16.19
C ILE A 92 -4.26 -3.24 15.25
N PHE A 93 -4.21 -3.43 13.93
CA PHE A 93 -4.92 -2.53 13.00
C PHE A 93 -6.45 -2.67 13.06
N GLY A 94 -6.93 -3.78 13.64
CA GLY A 94 -8.35 -4.08 13.78
C GLY A 94 -9.02 -3.45 14.99
N ILE A 95 -8.28 -2.93 15.98
CA ILE A 95 -8.88 -2.26 17.13
C ILE A 95 -9.57 -0.97 16.69
N TYR A 96 -10.65 -0.63 17.38
CA TYR A 96 -11.46 0.54 17.06
C TYR A 96 -10.66 1.85 16.88
N PRO A 97 -9.82 2.29 17.83
CA PRO A 97 -9.10 3.55 17.68
C PRO A 97 -8.13 3.55 16.49
N MET A 98 -7.43 2.45 16.24
CA MET A 98 -6.56 2.32 15.06
C MET A 98 -7.34 2.37 13.75
N LYS A 99 -8.50 1.71 13.70
CA LYS A 99 -9.35 1.68 12.52
C LYS A 99 -9.92 3.05 12.18
N VAL A 100 -10.25 3.85 13.20
CA VAL A 100 -10.72 5.24 13.04
C VAL A 100 -9.61 6.10 12.42
N GLU A 101 -8.38 6.00 12.93
CA GLU A 101 -7.23 6.76 12.44
C GLU A 101 -6.78 6.33 11.04
N ILE A 102 -6.78 5.02 10.75
CA ILE A 102 -6.40 4.48 9.44
C ILE A 102 -7.48 4.80 8.39
N GLN A 103 -8.76 4.94 8.78
CA GLN A 103 -9.91 5.24 7.93
C GLN A 103 -10.27 4.19 6.85
N ASN A 104 -9.30 3.56 6.19
CA ASN A 104 -9.51 2.65 5.04
C ASN A 104 -8.48 1.52 4.96
N ALA A 105 -8.94 0.30 4.69
CA ALA A 105 -8.11 -0.88 4.44
C ALA A 105 -7.05 -0.70 3.34
N ARG A 106 -7.26 0.22 2.39
CA ARG A 106 -6.29 0.49 1.30
C ARG A 106 -4.92 0.89 1.83
N ILE A 107 -4.87 1.54 3.00
CA ILE A 107 -3.61 1.98 3.62
C ILE A 107 -2.81 0.78 4.12
N LEU A 108 -3.46 -0.33 4.46
CA LEU A 108 -2.81 -1.54 4.94
C LEU A 108 -2.15 -2.36 3.82
N HIS A 109 -2.46 -2.09 2.55
CA HIS A 109 -1.87 -2.78 1.41
C HIS A 109 -0.84 -1.89 0.69
N SER A 110 0.34 -2.43 0.39
CA SER A 110 1.36 -1.75 -0.39
C SER A 110 1.15 -2.02 -1.89
N PRO A 111 1.21 -1.01 -2.78
CA PRO A 111 1.14 -1.23 -4.22
C PRO A 111 2.28 -2.10 -4.78
N CYS A 112 3.38 -2.21 -4.04
CA CYS A 112 4.55 -3.02 -4.36
C CYS A 112 4.38 -4.49 -3.97
N ASP A 113 3.37 -4.81 -3.16
CA ASP A 113 3.17 -6.15 -2.68
C ASP A 113 2.66 -7.05 -3.82
N ALA A 114 3.44 -8.08 -4.14
CA ALA A 114 3.12 -9.05 -5.18
C ALA A 114 2.04 -10.06 -4.76
N ARG A 115 1.68 -10.09 -3.47
CA ARG A 115 0.61 -10.94 -2.93
C ARG A 115 -0.75 -10.62 -3.55
N ASP A 116 -1.67 -11.60 -3.50
CA ASP A 116 -2.97 -11.55 -4.17
C ASP A 116 -3.78 -10.27 -3.84
N ARG A 117 -3.82 -9.35 -4.81
CA ARG A 117 -4.59 -8.09 -4.74
C ARG A 117 -6.09 -8.33 -4.53
N GLY A 118 -6.61 -9.49 -4.93
CA GLY A 118 -8.00 -9.87 -4.74
C GLY A 118 -8.40 -9.98 -3.26
N ILE A 119 -7.47 -10.38 -2.38
CA ILE A 119 -7.72 -10.45 -0.93
C ILE A 119 -7.78 -9.02 -0.35
N SER A 120 -6.86 -8.15 -0.76
CA SER A 120 -6.86 -6.74 -0.36
C SER A 120 -8.13 -6.01 -0.80
N ASP A 121 -8.65 -6.32 -1.99
CA ASP A 121 -9.91 -5.78 -2.48
C ASP A 121 -11.13 -6.28 -1.68
N LYS A 122 -11.14 -7.55 -1.27
CA LYS A 122 -12.17 -8.09 -0.36
C LYS A 122 -12.11 -7.41 1.01
N ALA A 123 -10.91 -7.20 1.54
CA ALA A 123 -10.72 -6.50 2.82
C ALA A 123 -11.21 -5.05 2.76
N ARG A 124 -10.98 -4.35 1.63
CA ARG A 124 -11.51 -3.00 1.41
C ARG A 124 -13.04 -2.95 1.44
N LYS A 125 -13.71 -3.91 0.79
CA LYS A 125 -15.19 -3.98 0.77
C LYS A 125 -15.77 -4.28 2.14
N ASN A 126 -15.10 -5.15 2.91
CA ASN A 126 -15.57 -5.59 4.22
C ASN A 126 -15.04 -4.73 5.38
N TRP A 127 -14.39 -3.60 5.11
CA TRP A 127 -13.69 -2.79 6.12
C TRP A 127 -14.54 -2.49 7.36
N SER A 128 -15.78 -2.04 7.17
CA SER A 128 -16.71 -1.72 8.26
C SER A 128 -17.05 -2.91 9.14
N GLN A 129 -17.02 -4.13 8.60
CA GLN A 129 -17.41 -5.36 9.30
C GLN A 129 -16.29 -5.92 10.20
N TYR A 130 -15.03 -5.55 9.96
CA TYR A 130 -13.93 -6.00 10.82
C TYR A 130 -13.99 -5.34 12.20
N SER A 131 -13.89 -6.15 13.24
CA SER A 131 -13.77 -5.72 14.62
C SER A 131 -13.11 -6.84 15.42
N THR A 132 -12.11 -6.46 16.22
CA THR A 132 -11.43 -7.37 17.15
C THR A 132 -12.37 -7.92 18.21
N GLN A 133 -13.29 -7.09 18.72
CA GLN A 133 -14.26 -7.51 19.75
C GLN A 133 -15.20 -8.61 19.27
N SER A 134 -15.62 -8.58 18.00
CA SER A 134 -16.50 -9.59 17.40
C SER A 134 -15.73 -10.82 16.87
N GLY A 135 -14.41 -10.84 16.98
CA GLY A 135 -13.55 -11.89 16.44
C GLY A 135 -13.41 -11.86 14.91
N ARG A 136 -13.91 -10.80 14.26
CA ARG A 136 -13.79 -10.63 12.82
C ARG A 136 -12.54 -9.81 12.51
N LEU A 137 -11.40 -10.48 12.52
CA LEU A 137 -10.08 -9.90 12.26
C LEU A 137 -9.86 -9.61 10.77
N ILE A 138 -9.01 -8.63 10.48
CA ILE A 138 -8.55 -8.35 9.13
C ILE A 138 -7.64 -9.50 8.70
N PRO A 139 -7.85 -10.12 7.52
CA PRO A 139 -6.97 -11.18 7.04
C PRO A 139 -5.54 -10.66 6.94
N SER A 140 -4.58 -11.38 7.54
CA SER A 140 -3.16 -10.99 7.52
C SER A 140 -2.61 -10.89 6.10
N GLN A 141 -3.19 -11.65 5.16
CA GLN A 141 -2.84 -11.62 3.75
C GLN A 141 -3.21 -10.30 3.05
N ALA A 142 -4.18 -9.56 3.58
CA ALA A 142 -4.52 -8.22 3.06
C ALA A 142 -3.59 -7.12 3.57
N ILE A 143 -2.71 -7.43 4.53
CA ILE A 143 -1.85 -6.48 5.22
C ILE A 143 -0.43 -6.67 4.71
N SER A 144 0.13 -5.59 4.17
CA SER A 144 1.48 -5.56 3.62
C SER A 144 2.53 -5.00 4.56
N TYR A 145 2.10 -4.52 5.73
CA TYR A 145 2.95 -3.87 6.71
C TYR A 145 2.91 -4.64 8.02
N ASP A 146 4.09 -4.89 8.59
CA ASP A 146 4.23 -5.53 9.89
C ASP A 146 4.79 -4.58 10.93
N LEU A 147 4.32 -4.75 12.16
CA LEU A 147 4.76 -3.94 13.29
C LEU A 147 5.93 -4.62 14.01
N VAL A 148 7.01 -3.86 14.25
CA VAL A 148 8.17 -4.36 14.98
C VAL A 148 8.05 -3.94 16.45
N ARG A 149 8.21 -4.91 17.37
CA ARG A 149 8.14 -4.67 18.82
C ARG A 149 9.44 -4.09 19.36
N GLY A 150 9.36 -3.40 20.51
CA GLY A 150 10.52 -2.80 21.19
C GLY A 150 10.91 -1.42 20.65
N VAL A 151 10.02 -0.82 19.87
CA VAL A 151 10.16 0.46 19.19
C VAL A 151 9.52 1.52 20.09
N ASP A 152 10.36 2.32 20.76
CA ASP A 152 9.98 3.41 21.68
C ASP A 152 10.11 4.79 21.01
N LEU A 153 9.14 5.68 21.25
CA LEU A 153 9.11 7.07 20.76
C LEU A 153 10.26 7.92 21.32
N THR A 154 10.81 7.55 22.48
CA THR A 154 11.96 8.26 23.12
C THR A 154 13.31 7.90 22.50
N ARG A 155 13.38 6.91 21.59
CA ARG A 155 14.58 6.56 20.82
C ARG A 155 14.32 6.79 19.32
N PRO A 156 14.80 7.89 18.71
CA PRO A 156 14.38 8.37 17.38
C PRO A 156 14.89 7.57 16.16
N MET A 157 15.21 6.28 16.29
CA MET A 157 15.57 5.41 15.14
C MET A 157 14.55 4.27 14.90
N THR A 158 13.30 4.53 15.26
CA THR A 158 12.30 3.50 15.48
C THR A 158 11.49 3.14 14.23
N VAL A 159 11.63 1.90 13.77
CA VAL A 159 10.87 1.33 12.65
C VAL A 159 9.46 0.95 13.14
N LEU A 160 8.50 1.84 12.93
CA LEU A 160 7.09 1.67 13.33
C LEU A 160 6.27 0.75 12.40
N GLY A 161 6.83 0.36 11.26
CA GLY A 161 6.29 -0.67 10.40
C GLY A 161 7.27 -1.03 9.29
N VAL A 162 7.43 -2.31 9.01
CA VAL A 162 8.21 -2.80 7.87
C VAL A 162 7.25 -3.20 6.76
N THR A 163 7.61 -2.92 5.51
CA THR A 163 6.93 -3.59 4.41
C THR A 163 7.39 -5.05 4.42
N GLY A 164 6.43 -5.97 4.44
CA GLY A 164 6.73 -7.40 4.37
C GLY A 164 7.49 -7.71 3.08
N ASN A 165 7.10 -7.11 1.95
CA ASN A 165 7.69 -7.26 0.61
C ASN A 165 8.44 -8.59 0.38
N ILE A 166 7.77 -9.68 0.69
CA ILE A 166 8.27 -11.04 0.63
C ILE A 166 7.44 -11.79 -0.42
N SER A 167 8.06 -12.72 -1.14
CA SER A 167 7.44 -13.50 -2.22
C SER A 167 6.35 -14.48 -1.76
N THR A 168 6.46 -15.04 -0.56
CA THR A 168 5.54 -16.07 -0.04
C THR A 168 5.17 -15.86 1.44
N TYR A 169 4.12 -16.53 1.92
CA TYR A 169 3.72 -16.48 3.34
C TYR A 169 4.56 -17.38 4.24
N GLU A 170 5.32 -18.30 3.66
CA GLU A 170 6.11 -19.28 4.39
C GLU A 170 7.54 -18.76 4.54
N MET A 171 7.89 -18.33 5.76
CA MET A 171 9.17 -17.65 6.03
C MET A 171 10.40 -18.47 5.61
N MET A 172 10.29 -19.79 5.52
CA MET A 172 11.38 -20.68 5.10
C MET A 172 11.62 -20.69 3.59
N SER A 173 10.59 -20.39 2.78
CA SER A 173 10.67 -20.31 1.31
C SER A 173 10.59 -18.89 0.77
N ALA A 174 10.34 -17.93 1.67
CA ALA A 174 10.26 -16.51 1.43
C ALA A 174 11.57 -15.92 0.90
N SER A 175 11.49 -15.18 -0.20
CA SER A 175 12.55 -14.30 -0.69
C SER A 175 12.11 -12.84 -0.58
N TRP A 176 13.02 -11.96 -0.16
CA TRP A 176 12.75 -10.52 -0.15
C TRP A 176 12.69 -10.00 -1.59
N LEU A 177 11.58 -9.35 -1.95
CA LEU A 177 11.30 -8.92 -3.32
C LEU A 177 11.92 -7.57 -3.71
N GLY A 178 12.90 -7.05 -2.96
CA GLY A 178 13.58 -5.83 -3.42
C GLY A 178 12.74 -4.55 -3.38
N SER A 179 13.36 -3.38 -3.29
CA SER A 179 12.64 -2.15 -3.62
C SER A 179 12.45 -1.95 -5.13
N GLU A 180 13.08 -2.79 -5.95
CA GLU A 180 13.18 -2.64 -7.41
C GLU A 180 12.08 -3.40 -8.16
N ASP A 181 11.45 -4.40 -7.54
CA ASP A 181 10.37 -5.19 -8.15
C ASP A 181 8.95 -4.61 -7.90
N CYS A 182 8.88 -3.36 -7.42
CA CYS A 182 7.69 -2.49 -7.51
C CYS A 182 7.52 -1.93 -8.95
#